data_AF-A0A7C3D9C8-F1
#
_entry.id   AF-A0A7C3D9C8-F1
#
_cell.length_a   1.000
_cell.length_b   1.000
_cell.length_c   1.000
_cell.angle_alpha   90.00
_cell.angle_beta   90.00
_cell.angle_gamma   90.00
#
_symmetry.space_group_name_H-M   'P 1'
#
loop_
_entity.id
_entity.type
_entity.pdbx_description
1 polymer ?
#
loop_
_entity_poly.entity_id
_entity_poly.type
_entity_poly.pdbx_seq_one_letter_code
_entity_poly.pdbx_strand_id
1 'polypeptide(L)'
;MPDLVTHVGAAYLVNRPWHWRRTRATFLLGTVLPDAVTRPFYILFPQTYWFVNAWHTPVATLLLCLWLAAWFEPGERRTAFGALTLGAALHYALDLLQRHTLHGYFWFFPFSWKTTTWGLFWPEAAVRLAPLWVVLIVGVELVFRRWKR
;
A
#
# COMPACT_ATOMS: atom_id res chain seq x y z
N MET A 1 -4.47 7.47 -8.87
CA MET A 1 -3.95 8.74 -8.30
C MET A 1 -2.43 8.65 -8.25
N PRO A 2 -1.74 9.80 -8.20
CA PRO A 2 -0.28 9.91 -8.12
C PRO A 2 0.39 9.11 -7.00
N ASP A 3 -0.42 8.70 -6.02
CA ASP A 3 0.02 8.11 -4.78
C ASP A 3 0.51 6.66 -4.88
N LEU A 4 0.22 5.92 -5.97
CA LEU A 4 0.79 4.58 -6.16
C LEU A 4 2.33 4.64 -6.24
N VAL A 5 2.88 5.71 -6.82
CA VAL A 5 4.34 5.92 -6.88
C VAL A 5 4.90 6.14 -5.47
N THR A 6 4.22 6.93 -4.64
CA THR A 6 4.58 7.14 -3.24
C THR A 6 4.53 5.84 -2.44
N HIS A 7 3.45 5.07 -2.60
CA HIS A 7 3.27 3.76 -1.98
C HIS A 7 4.38 2.78 -2.33
N VAL A 8 4.67 2.62 -3.63
CA VAL A 8 5.73 1.73 -4.11
C VAL A 8 7.11 2.23 -3.66
N GLY A 9 7.36 3.54 -3.70
CA GLY A 9 8.61 4.15 -3.26
C GLY A 9 8.86 3.92 -1.76
N ALA A 10 7.86 4.20 -0.93
CA ALA A 10 7.91 3.97 0.51
C ALA A 10 8.10 2.48 0.82
N ALA A 11 7.32 1.60 0.18
CA ALA A 11 7.44 0.16 0.35
C ALA A 11 8.82 -0.35 -0.07
N TYR A 12 9.37 0.15 -1.17
CA TYR A 12 10.72 -0.19 -1.59
C TYR A 12 11.76 0.18 -0.53
N LEU A 13 11.69 1.41 0.01
CA LEU A 13 12.64 1.88 1.02
C LEU A 13 12.55 1.08 2.33
N VAL A 14 11.33 0.89 2.86
CA VAL A 14 11.09 0.14 4.10
C VAL A 14 11.56 -1.31 3.97
N ASN A 15 11.35 -1.90 2.79
CA ASN A 15 11.62 -3.29 2.51
C ASN A 15 13.00 -3.50 1.83
N ARG A 16 13.81 -2.45 1.77
CA ARG A 16 15.15 -2.52 1.18
C ARG A 16 16.17 -3.36 1.98
N PRO A 17 16.12 -3.46 3.32
CA PRO A 17 17.12 -4.25 4.06
C PRO A 17 17.18 -5.73 3.65
N TRP A 18 18.35 -6.36 3.78
CA TRP A 18 18.63 -7.72 3.27
C TRP A 18 17.75 -8.81 3.90
N HIS A 19 17.34 -8.63 5.15
CA HIS A 19 16.54 -9.61 5.89
C HIS A 19 15.11 -9.76 5.34
N TRP A 20 14.61 -8.81 4.56
CA TRP A 20 13.28 -8.90 3.92
C TRP A 20 13.33 -9.37 2.46
N ARG A 21 14.50 -9.77 1.94
CA ARG A 21 14.65 -10.07 0.50
C ARG A 21 13.67 -11.14 0.00
N ARG A 22 13.37 -12.14 0.84
CA ARG A 22 12.44 -13.24 0.54
C ARG A 22 10.97 -12.79 0.49
N THR A 23 10.59 -11.82 1.31
CA THR A 23 9.21 -11.32 1.45
C THR A 23 8.96 -10.05 0.65
N ARG A 24 9.99 -9.53 -0.06
CA ARG A 24 9.93 -8.21 -0.69
C ARG A 24 8.77 -8.07 -1.68
N ALA A 25 8.65 -9.03 -2.59
CA ALA A 25 7.59 -9.02 -3.60
C ALA A 25 6.21 -9.13 -2.95
N THR A 26 6.07 -10.01 -1.96
CA THR A 26 4.81 -10.23 -1.23
C THR A 26 4.36 -9.01 -0.44
N PHE A 27 5.30 -8.30 0.19
CA PHE A 27 5.01 -7.05 0.88
C PHE A 27 4.64 -5.94 -0.11
N LEU A 28 5.38 -5.79 -1.22
CA LEU A 28 5.03 -4.82 -2.27
C LEU A 28 3.63 -5.10 -2.83
N LEU A 29 3.30 -6.37 -3.05
CA LEU A 29 1.96 -6.79 -3.45
C LEU A 29 0.91 -6.35 -2.42
N GLY A 30 1.18 -6.57 -1.13
CA GLY A 30 0.30 -6.11 -0.04
C GLY A 30 0.12 -4.59 -0.03
N THR A 31 1.18 -3.83 -0.29
CA THR A 31 1.12 -2.36 -0.36
C THR A 31 0.27 -1.88 -1.52
N VAL A 32 0.31 -2.52 -2.69
CA VAL A 32 -0.51 -2.06 -3.83
C VAL A 32 -1.92 -2.68 -3.85
N LEU A 33 -2.18 -3.68 -3.02
CA LEU A 33 -3.39 -4.49 -3.07
C LEU A 33 -4.70 -3.68 -2.97
N PRO A 34 -4.88 -2.76 -1.99
CA PRO A 34 -6.14 -2.02 -1.85
C PRO A 34 -6.47 -1.21 -3.11
N ASP A 35 -5.45 -0.60 -3.70
CA ASP A 35 -5.58 0.18 -4.91
C ASP A 35 -5.83 -0.69 -6.14
N ALA A 36 -5.14 -1.82 -6.25
CA ALA A 36 -5.25 -2.72 -7.39
C ALA A 36 -6.65 -3.34 -7.51
N VAL A 37 -7.30 -3.66 -6.39
CA VAL A 37 -8.63 -4.29 -6.37
C VAL A 37 -9.79 -3.29 -6.51
N THR A 38 -9.52 -1.99 -6.42
CA THR A 38 -10.58 -0.97 -6.43
C THR A 38 -10.47 0.01 -7.60
N ARG A 39 -9.27 0.56 -7.82
CA ARG A 39 -9.08 1.68 -8.76
C ARG A 39 -9.37 1.33 -10.21
N PRO A 40 -8.87 0.21 -10.77
CA PRO A 40 -9.17 -0.13 -12.16
C PRO A 40 -10.69 -0.19 -12.40
N PHE A 41 -11.44 -0.71 -11.43
CA PHE A 41 -12.88 -0.87 -11.55
C PHE A 41 -13.63 0.46 -11.56
N TYR A 42 -13.43 1.36 -10.59
CA TYR A 42 -14.16 2.63 -10.62
C TYR A 42 -13.61 3.64 -11.65
N ILE A 43 -12.37 3.47 -12.13
CA ILE A 43 -11.85 4.27 -13.26
C ILE A 43 -12.58 3.88 -14.54
N LEU A 44 -12.75 2.58 -14.79
CA LEU A 44 -13.45 2.07 -15.98
C LEU A 44 -14.98 2.19 -15.86
N PHE A 45 -15.50 2.06 -14.63
CA PHE A 45 -16.94 2.03 -14.33
C PHE A 45 -17.25 2.93 -13.12
N PRO A 46 -17.29 4.26 -13.28
CA PRO A 46 -17.44 5.21 -12.16
C PRO A 46 -18.64 4.96 -11.25
N GLN A 47 -19.74 4.43 -11.80
CA GLN A 47 -20.96 4.08 -11.06
C GLN A 47 -20.73 3.00 -9.99
N THR A 48 -19.67 2.20 -10.08
CA THR A 48 -19.38 1.15 -9.10
C THR A 48 -18.60 1.65 -7.89
N TYR A 49 -18.29 2.96 -7.82
CA TYR A 49 -17.43 3.55 -6.78
C TYR A 49 -17.76 3.06 -5.37
N TRP A 50 -18.99 3.20 -4.92
CA TRP A 50 -19.38 2.81 -3.56
C TRP A 50 -19.23 1.32 -3.28
N PHE A 51 -19.51 0.48 -4.27
CA PHE A 51 -19.36 -0.97 -4.16
C PHE A 51 -17.89 -1.38 -4.08
N VAL A 52 -17.06 -0.87 -4.99
CA VAL A 52 -15.64 -1.25 -5.02
C VAL A 52 -14.85 -0.60 -3.89
N ASN A 53 -15.22 0.59 -3.44
CA ASN A 53 -14.53 1.27 -2.34
C ASN A 53 -14.67 0.53 -1.00
N ALA A 54 -15.71 -0.30 -0.82
CA ALA A 54 -15.81 -1.19 0.34
C ALA A 54 -14.65 -2.20 0.40
N TRP A 55 -14.10 -2.61 -0.75
CA TRP A 55 -12.93 -3.48 -0.85
C TRP A 55 -11.61 -2.76 -0.54
N HIS A 56 -11.62 -1.43 -0.45
CA HIS A 56 -10.48 -0.63 0.05
C HIS A 56 -10.49 -0.50 1.57
N THR A 57 -11.40 -1.14 2.30
CA THR A 57 -11.42 -1.04 3.78
C THR A 57 -10.39 -1.96 4.43
N PRO A 58 -9.83 -1.61 5.61
CA PRO A 58 -8.82 -2.45 6.27
C PRO A 58 -9.26 -3.90 6.51
N VAL A 59 -10.54 -4.10 6.86
CA VAL A 59 -11.11 -5.43 7.07
C VAL A 59 -11.16 -6.21 5.76
N ALA A 60 -11.66 -5.62 4.67
CA ALA A 60 -11.70 -6.29 3.37
C ALA A 60 -10.29 -6.63 2.87
N THR A 61 -9.34 -5.71 2.99
CA THR A 61 -7.95 -5.94 2.62
C THR A 61 -7.31 -7.04 3.45
N LEU A 62 -7.56 -7.11 4.76
CA LEU A 62 -7.04 -8.19 5.60
C LEU A 62 -7.56 -9.58 5.15
N LEU A 63 -8.84 -9.66 4.77
CA LEU A 63 -9.43 -10.87 4.21
C LEU A 63 -8.80 -11.24 2.85
N LEU A 64 -8.53 -10.25 2.00
CA LEU A 64 -7.82 -10.46 0.73
C LEU A 64 -6.37 -10.94 0.97
N CYS A 65 -5.67 -10.37 1.96
CA CYS A 65 -4.33 -10.82 2.36
C CYS A 65 -4.35 -12.27 2.83
N LEU A 66 -5.35 -12.66 3.64
CA LEU A 66 -5.52 -14.03 4.09
C LEU A 66 -5.80 -14.98 2.92
N TRP A 67 -6.71 -14.58 2.03
CA TRP A 67 -7.04 -15.34 0.83
C TRP A 67 -5.82 -15.54 -0.07
N LEU A 68 -5.06 -14.48 -0.38
CA LEU A 68 -3.84 -14.56 -1.18
C LEU A 68 -2.76 -15.42 -0.51
N ALA A 69 -2.60 -15.31 0.81
CA ALA A 69 -1.62 -16.11 1.55
C ALA A 69 -1.93 -17.62 1.50
N ALA A 70 -3.19 -18.02 1.32
CA ALA A 70 -3.57 -19.43 1.22
C ALA A 70 -3.01 -20.13 -0.04
N TRP A 71 -2.67 -19.35 -1.08
CA TRP A 71 -2.08 -19.84 -2.33
C TRP A 71 -0.57 -20.10 -2.21
N PHE A 72 0.06 -19.72 -1.09
CA PHE A 72 1.45 -20.06 -0.83
C PHE A 72 1.59 -21.48 -0.26
N GLU A 73 2.79 -22.05 -0.42
CA GLU A 73 3.18 -23.32 0.20
C GLU A 73 2.89 -23.32 1.70
N PRO A 74 2.41 -24.44 2.29
CA PRO A 74 1.96 -24.48 3.69
C PRO A 74 2.95 -23.89 4.71
N GLY A 75 4.26 -24.14 4.52
CA GLY A 75 5.32 -23.59 5.38
C GLY A 75 5.54 -22.07 5.26
N GLU A 76 5.11 -21.46 4.16
CA GLU A 76 5.32 -20.05 3.85
C GLU A 76 4.08 -19.19 4.10
N ARG A 77 2.89 -19.78 4.24
CA ARG A 77 1.60 -19.05 4.35
C ARG A 77 1.61 -17.98 5.44
N ARG A 78 2.15 -18.29 6.63
CA ARG A 78 2.23 -17.33 7.74
C ARG A 78 3.14 -16.15 7.41
N THR A 79 4.28 -16.43 6.81
CA THR A 79 5.24 -15.41 6.36
C THR A 79 4.64 -14.54 5.25
N ALA A 80 3.94 -15.16 4.28
CA ALA A 80 3.27 -14.46 3.21
C ALA A 80 2.14 -13.57 3.72
N PHE A 81 1.29 -14.08 4.61
CA PHE A 81 0.22 -13.33 5.25
C PHE A 81 0.78 -12.13 6.03
N GLY A 82 1.83 -12.33 6.82
CA GLY A 82 2.50 -11.25 7.54
C GLY A 82 3.06 -10.19 6.60
N ALA A 83 3.74 -10.60 5.52
CA ALA A 83 4.29 -9.68 4.54
C ALA A 83 3.20 -8.88 3.81
N LEU A 84 2.14 -9.53 3.33
CA LEU A 84 0.98 -8.88 2.70
C LEU A 84 0.34 -7.86 3.66
N THR A 85 0.09 -8.28 4.90
CA THR A 85 -0.57 -7.44 5.92
C THR A 85 0.27 -6.24 6.30
N LEU A 86 1.58 -6.40 6.47
CA LEU A 86 2.49 -5.28 6.75
C LEU A 86 2.60 -4.33 5.55
N GLY A 87 2.59 -4.86 4.33
CA GLY A 87 2.52 -4.05 3.11
C GLY A 87 1.24 -3.21 3.05
N ALA A 88 0.09 -3.84 3.30
CA ALA A 88 -1.21 -3.17 3.37
C ALA A 88 -1.29 -2.15 4.53
N ALA A 89 -0.68 -2.45 5.68
CA ALA A 89 -0.61 -1.52 6.79
C ALA A 89 0.18 -0.25 6.43
N LEU A 90 1.29 -0.40 5.69
CA LEU A 90 2.03 0.74 5.15
C LEU A 90 1.15 1.56 4.18
N HIS A 91 0.36 0.90 3.34
CA HIS A 91 -0.60 1.56 2.46
C HIS A 91 -1.57 2.45 3.24
N TYR A 92 -2.27 1.88 4.21
CA TYR A 92 -3.20 2.63 5.03
C TYR A 92 -2.53 3.73 5.86
N ALA A 93 -1.31 3.50 6.34
CA ALA A 93 -0.56 4.52 7.05
C ALA A 93 -0.29 5.75 6.17
N LEU A 94 0.11 5.55 4.91
CA LEU A 94 0.34 6.64 3.96
C LEU A 94 -0.97 7.34 3.57
N ASP A 95 -2.02 6.56 3.33
CA ASP A 95 -3.36 7.06 3.06
C ASP A 95 -3.90 7.91 4.22
N LEU A 96 -3.62 7.55 5.48
CA LEU A 96 -3.98 8.34 6.66
C LEU A 96 -3.34 9.74 6.64
N LEU A 97 -2.11 9.83 6.11
CA LEU A 97 -1.39 11.11 6.00
C LEU A 97 -1.91 11.97 4.85
N GLN A 98 -2.67 11.41 3.92
CA GLN A 98 -3.15 12.11 2.75
C GLN A 98 -4.49 12.83 3.02
N ARG A 99 -4.70 13.97 2.36
CA ARG A 99 -6.01 14.64 2.28
C ARG A 99 -6.89 13.95 1.23
N HIS A 100 -8.21 13.98 1.44
CA HIS A 100 -9.18 13.43 0.49
C HIS A 100 -10.08 14.51 -0.08
N THR A 101 -10.40 14.39 -1.37
CA THR A 101 -11.27 15.33 -2.10
C THR A 101 -12.76 15.07 -1.89
N LEU A 102 -13.16 13.84 -1.53
CA LEU A 102 -14.56 13.47 -1.28
C LEU A 102 -14.75 12.96 0.16
N HIS A 103 -14.32 11.73 0.41
CA HIS A 103 -14.41 11.07 1.71
C HIS A 103 -13.07 10.39 2.02
N GLY A 104 -12.67 10.41 3.29
CA GLY A 104 -11.57 9.56 3.74
C GLY A 104 -11.98 8.08 3.77
N TYR A 105 -11.06 7.22 4.16
CA TYR A 105 -11.34 5.79 4.22
C TYR A 105 -12.15 5.41 5.47
N PHE A 106 -13.00 4.41 5.32
CA PHE A 106 -13.80 3.86 6.42
C PHE A 106 -12.99 2.80 7.18
N TRP A 107 -12.15 3.28 8.10
CA TRP A 107 -11.23 2.44 8.89
C TRP A 107 -11.91 1.28 9.62
N PHE A 108 -13.11 1.52 10.12
CA PHE A 108 -13.85 0.58 10.96
C PHE A 108 -15.11 0.03 10.27
N PHE A 109 -15.22 0.14 8.95
CA PHE A 109 -16.29 -0.53 8.21
C PHE A 109 -16.20 -2.06 8.41
N PRO A 110 -17.32 -2.78 8.60
CA PRO A 110 -18.72 -2.35 8.51
C PRO A 110 -19.33 -1.83 9.84
N PHE A 111 -18.55 -1.73 10.91
CA PHE A 111 -19.05 -1.31 12.23
C PHE A 111 -19.23 0.20 12.37
N SER A 112 -18.56 1.00 11.54
CA SER A 112 -18.66 2.46 11.55
C SER A 112 -18.44 3.06 10.16
N TRP A 113 -19.20 4.13 9.88
CA TRP A 113 -19.11 4.94 8.67
C TRP A 113 -18.27 6.21 8.88
N LYS A 114 -17.58 6.34 10.02
CA LYS A 114 -16.68 7.47 10.27
C LYS A 114 -15.44 7.34 9.41
N THR A 115 -15.01 8.46 8.84
CA THR A 115 -13.76 8.56 8.09
C THR A 115 -12.74 9.33 8.93
N THR A 116 -11.47 8.94 8.84
CA THR A 116 -10.37 9.57 9.59
C THR A 116 -9.20 9.80 8.64
N THR A 117 -8.60 10.99 8.76
CA THR A 117 -7.43 11.44 7.99
C THR A 117 -6.66 12.44 8.87
N TRP A 118 -5.33 12.41 8.81
CA TRP A 118 -4.47 13.45 9.38
C TRP A 118 -4.19 14.58 8.39
N GLY A 119 -4.24 14.31 7.07
CA GLY A 119 -4.26 15.35 6.04
C GLY A 119 -2.98 16.21 5.93
N LEU A 120 -1.81 15.59 6.06
CA LEU A 120 -0.50 16.24 5.95
C LEU A 120 -0.19 16.71 4.53
N PHE A 121 -0.59 15.96 3.49
CA PHE A 121 -0.30 16.32 2.10
C PHE A 121 -1.49 16.07 1.16
N TRP A 122 -1.51 16.80 0.05
CA TRP A 122 -2.51 16.64 -1.01
C TRP A 122 -2.15 15.46 -1.94
N PRO A 123 -3.12 14.73 -2.50
CA PRO A 123 -2.84 13.62 -3.41
C PRO A 123 -1.99 14.00 -4.63
N GLU A 124 -2.10 15.24 -5.12
CA GLU A 124 -1.33 15.76 -6.24
C GLU A 124 0.16 15.95 -5.90
N ALA A 125 0.48 16.07 -4.61
CA ALA A 125 1.86 16.20 -4.13
C ALA A 125 2.69 14.97 -4.50
N ALA A 126 2.09 13.78 -4.57
CA ALA A 126 2.80 12.57 -4.93
C ALA A 126 3.38 12.60 -6.38
N VAL A 127 2.73 13.28 -7.35
CA VAL A 127 3.36 13.47 -8.69
C VAL A 127 4.56 14.40 -8.56
N ARG A 128 4.36 15.52 -7.86
CA ARG A 128 5.36 16.57 -7.73
C ARG A 128 6.61 16.08 -6.98
N LEU A 129 6.43 15.15 -6.07
CA LEU A 129 7.49 14.53 -5.27
C LEU A 129 8.08 13.27 -5.92
N ALA A 130 7.62 12.83 -7.09
CA ALA A 130 8.20 11.68 -7.78
C ALA A 130 9.73 11.80 -8.01
N PRO A 131 10.29 12.98 -8.39
CA PRO A 131 11.73 13.14 -8.49
C PRO A 131 12.45 12.94 -7.14
N LEU A 132 11.85 13.40 -6.04
CA LEU A 132 12.39 13.18 -4.69
C LEU A 132 12.46 11.69 -4.35
N TRP A 133 11.41 10.93 -4.66
CA TRP A 133 11.40 9.48 -4.48
C TRP A 133 12.53 8.79 -5.25
N VAL A 134 12.77 9.20 -6.50
CA VAL A 134 13.90 8.69 -7.30
C VAL A 134 15.23 8.98 -6.61
N VAL A 135 15.45 10.22 -6.15
CA VAL A 135 16.69 10.60 -5.45
C VAL A 135 16.89 9.78 -4.18
N LEU A 136 15.84 9.60 -3.38
CA LEU A 136 15.90 8.80 -2.14
C LEU A 136 16.23 7.33 -2.43
N ILE A 137 15.57 6.73 -3.43
CA ILE A 137 15.81 5.34 -3.84
C ILE A 137 17.25 5.16 -4.33
N VAL A 138 17.74 6.06 -5.19
CA VAL A 138 19.12 6.03 -5.69
C VAL A 138 20.12 6.21 -4.55
N GLY A 139 19.89 7.18 -3.66
CA GLY A 139 20.76 7.43 -2.50
C GLY A 139 20.88 6.20 -1.60
N VAL A 140 19.75 5.56 -1.27
CA VAL A 140 19.72 4.33 -0.48
C VAL A 140 20.45 3.20 -1.21
N GLU A 141 20.23 3.02 -2.51
CA GLU A 141 20.90 1.98 -3.28
C GLU A 141 22.42 2.18 -3.33
N LEU A 142 22.90 3.41 -3.44
CA LEU A 142 24.33 3.74 -3.37
C LEU A 142 24.95 3.40 -2.01
N VAL A 143 24.25 3.69 -0.91
CA VAL A 143 24.71 3.35 0.45
C VAL A 143 24.79 1.83 0.62
N PHE A 144 23.74 1.10 0.24
CA PHE A 144 23.72 -0.36 0.34
C PHE A 144 24.76 -1.04 -0.56
N ARG A 145 25.10 -0.46 -1.72
CA ARG A 145 26.17 -0.96 -2.58
C ARG A 145 27.55 -0.74 -1.97
N ARG A 146 27.76 0.38 -1.28
CA ARG A 146 29.03 0.64 -0.57
C ARG A 146 29.22 -0.28 0.63
N TRP A 147 28.17 -0.60 1.37
CA TRP A 147 28.21 -1.55 2.50
C TRP A 147 28.40 -3.02 2.10
N LYS A 148 28.24 -3.35 0.81
CA LYS A 148 28.48 -4.70 0.27
C LYS A 148 29.89 -4.92 -0.24
N ARG A 149 30.70 -3.86 -0.35
CA ARG A 149 32.13 -3.94 -0.62
C ARG A 149 32.87 -3.95 0.70
#